data_AF-A0A1B5Z9X3-F1
#
_entry.id   AF-A0A1B5Z9X3-F1
#
_cell.length_a   1.000
_cell.length_b   1.000
_cell.length_c   1.000
_cell.angle_alpha   90.00
_cell.angle_beta   90.00
_cell.angle_gamma   90.00
#
_symmetry.space_group_name_H-M   'P 1'
#
loop_
_entity.id
_entity.type
_entity.pdbx_description
1 polymer ?
#
loop_
_entity_poly.entity_id
_entity_poly.type
_entity_poly.pdbx_seq_one_letter_code
_entity_poly.pdbx_strand_id
1 'polypeptide(L)'
;DILESYHEGGAKVKKVKLQAYRRQYESMVMEENQKVSDYFSKVLALVHQMQNCGETITDEMVVEKVMRSLTPGFDYVVVAIEYSKDTSTMKIEELQSALEAHEITVLSRDSERSVQQALQ
;
A
#
# COMPACT_ATOMS: atom_id res chain seq x y z
N ASP A 1 10.44 3.56 41.01
CA ASP A 1 11.82 3.84 40.55
C ASP A 1 12.33 2.90 39.45
N ILE A 2 12.76 1.66 39.73
CA ILE A 2 13.34 0.78 38.67
C ILE A 2 12.31 0.42 37.60
N LEU A 3 11.13 -0.09 37.97
CA LEU A 3 10.04 -0.43 37.04
C LEU A 3 9.61 0.78 36.20
N GLU A 4 9.51 1.94 36.82
CA GLU A 4 9.12 3.20 36.17
C GLU A 4 10.13 3.63 35.11
N SER A 5 11.43 3.51 35.42
CA SER A 5 12.52 3.77 34.44
C SER A 5 12.53 2.79 33.27
N TYR A 6 12.21 1.51 33.50
CA TYR A 6 12.08 0.50 32.44
C TYR A 6 10.87 0.76 31.54
N HIS A 7 9.72 1.12 32.13
CA HIS A 7 8.52 1.50 31.38
C HIS A 7 8.76 2.75 30.54
N GLU A 8 9.42 3.77 31.09
CA GLU A 8 9.76 4.99 30.38
C GLU A 8 10.78 4.74 29.24
N GLY A 9 11.76 3.86 29.47
CA GLY A 9 12.70 3.40 28.45
C GLY A 9 12.00 2.69 27.29
N GLY A 10 11.05 1.79 27.59
CA GLY A 10 10.23 1.10 26.59
C GLY A 10 9.38 2.06 25.75
N ALA A 11 8.77 3.07 26.39
CA ALA A 11 7.99 4.10 25.70
C ALA A 11 8.86 4.96 24.77
N LYS A 12 10.05 5.37 25.23
CA LYS A 12 11.02 6.13 24.40
C LYS A 12 11.46 5.33 23.17
N VAL A 13 11.76 4.04 23.33
CA VAL A 13 12.14 3.16 22.21
C VAL A 13 11.00 3.01 21.20
N LYS A 14 9.75 2.81 21.65
CA LYS A 14 8.57 2.74 20.76
C LYS A 14 8.41 4.03 19.95
N LYS A 15 8.58 5.20 20.59
CA LYS A 15 8.50 6.49 19.91
C LYS A 15 9.54 6.64 18.79
N VAL A 16 10.79 6.25 19.05
CA VAL A 16 11.87 6.32 18.04
C VAL A 16 11.58 5.36 16.86
N LYS A 17 11.16 4.13 17.14
CA LYS A 17 10.78 3.16 16.10
C LYS A 17 9.61 3.67 15.25
N LEU A 18 8.59 4.24 15.89
CA LEU A 18 7.44 4.81 15.20
C LEU A 18 7.84 5.88 14.19
N GLN A 19 8.75 6.78 14.56
CA GLN A 19 9.25 7.81 13.64
C GLN A 19 10.01 7.22 12.45
N ALA A 20 10.80 6.16 12.67
CA ALA A 20 11.47 5.46 11.60
C ALA A 20 10.47 4.77 10.64
N TYR A 21 9.42 4.16 11.18
CA TYR A 21 8.37 3.52 10.36
C TYR A 21 7.53 4.53 9.59
N ARG A 22 7.15 5.67 10.19
CA ARG A 22 6.45 6.77 9.49
C ARG A 22 7.25 7.26 8.29
N ARG A 23 8.55 7.49 8.48
CA ARG A 23 9.43 7.91 7.37
C ARG A 23 9.49 6.88 6.25
N GLN A 24 9.54 5.60 6.57
CA GLN A 24 9.47 4.52 5.58
C GLN A 24 8.11 4.53 4.86
N TYR A 25 7.02 4.72 5.60
CA TYR A 25 5.66 4.71 5.06
C TYR A 25 5.41 5.88 4.12
N GLU A 26 5.86 7.08 4.50
CA GLU A 26 5.76 8.29 3.69
C GLU A 26 6.54 8.16 2.38
N SER A 27 7.77 7.63 2.44
CA SER A 27 8.65 7.46 1.27
C SER A 27 8.33 6.24 0.39
N MET A 28 7.43 5.37 0.84
CA MET A 28 7.07 4.16 0.11
C MET A 28 6.32 4.51 -1.18
N VAL A 29 6.81 3.97 -2.29
CA VAL A 29 6.21 4.02 -3.62
C VAL A 29 6.32 2.64 -4.24
N MET A 30 5.36 2.28 -5.09
CA MET A 30 5.40 1.05 -5.85
C MET A 30 6.50 1.12 -6.91
N GLU A 31 7.24 0.03 -7.08
CA GLU A 31 8.28 -0.07 -8.11
C GLU A 31 7.66 -0.51 -9.46
N GLU A 32 8.22 -0.07 -10.60
CA GLU A 32 7.67 -0.30 -11.96
C GLU A 32 7.30 -1.75 -12.30
N ASN A 33 8.01 -2.73 -11.73
CA ASN A 33 7.79 -4.17 -11.98
C ASN A 33 7.36 -4.94 -10.73
N GLN A 34 6.97 -4.23 -9.67
CA GLN A 34 6.50 -4.87 -8.46
C GLN A 34 5.07 -5.36 -8.67
N LYS A 35 4.76 -6.58 -8.20
CA LYS A 35 3.38 -7.06 -8.22
C LYS A 35 2.53 -6.30 -7.21
N VAL A 36 1.26 -6.09 -7.53
CA VAL A 36 0.29 -5.48 -6.59
C VAL A 36 0.30 -6.21 -5.24
N SER A 37 0.25 -7.54 -5.23
CA SER A 37 0.27 -8.35 -4.00
C SER A 37 1.50 -8.11 -3.13
N ASP A 38 2.67 -7.97 -3.77
CA ASP A 38 3.94 -7.73 -3.09
C ASP A 38 3.99 -6.31 -2.52
N TYR A 39 3.42 -5.34 -3.23
CA TYR A 39 3.29 -3.97 -2.75
C TYR A 39 2.40 -3.87 -1.52
N PHE A 40 1.18 -4.43 -1.57
CA PHE A 40 0.27 -4.46 -0.42
C PHE A 40 0.89 -5.17 0.79
N SER A 41 1.61 -6.27 0.57
CA SER A 41 2.30 -6.98 1.65
C SER A 41 3.32 -6.10 2.38
N LYS A 42 4.12 -5.30 1.64
CA LYS A 42 5.07 -4.34 2.23
C LYS A 42 4.33 -3.23 3.00
N VAL A 43 3.26 -2.67 2.42
CA VAL A 43 2.46 -1.61 3.05
C VAL A 43 1.86 -2.10 4.37
N LEU A 44 1.17 -3.24 4.36
CA LEU A 44 0.49 -3.80 5.51
C LEU A 44 1.47 -4.23 6.61
N ALA A 45 2.61 -4.80 6.24
CA ALA A 45 3.66 -5.10 7.21
C ALA A 45 4.08 -3.85 7.98
N LEU A 46 4.27 -2.72 7.28
CA LEU A 46 4.68 -1.47 7.90
C LEU A 46 3.57 -0.83 8.74
N VAL A 47 2.32 -0.86 8.27
CA VAL A 47 1.12 -0.45 9.02
C VAL A 47 1.02 -1.21 10.34
N HIS A 48 1.19 -2.53 10.32
CA HIS A 48 1.20 -3.34 11.54
C HIS A 48 2.33 -2.95 12.50
N GLN A 49 3.53 -2.62 11.99
CA GLN A 49 4.63 -2.14 12.84
C GLN A 49 4.32 -0.79 13.50
N MET A 50 3.65 0.12 12.79
CA MET A 50 3.21 1.42 13.32
C MET A 50 2.11 1.24 14.37
N GLN A 51 1.12 0.40 14.10
CA GLN A 51 0.05 0.04 15.04
C GLN A 51 0.60 -0.60 16.33
N ASN A 52 1.60 -1.48 16.22
CA ASN A 52 2.30 -2.07 17.37
C ASN A 52 3.03 -1.02 18.25
N CYS A 53 3.37 0.12 17.65
CA CYS A 53 3.93 1.27 18.35
C CYS A 53 2.86 2.25 18.88
N GLY A 54 1.57 1.93 18.74
CA GLY A 54 0.44 2.68 19.28
C GLY A 54 -0.18 3.69 18.33
N GLU A 55 0.16 3.66 17.03
CA GLU A 55 -0.48 4.53 16.05
C GLU A 55 -1.81 3.95 15.55
N THR A 56 -2.84 4.79 15.51
CA THR A 56 -4.11 4.45 14.89
C THR A 56 -4.02 4.71 13.39
N ILE A 57 -4.24 3.66 12.59
CA ILE A 57 -4.26 3.72 11.13
C ILE A 57 -5.56 3.08 10.68
N THR A 58 -6.36 3.82 9.92
CA THR A 58 -7.64 3.37 9.36
C THR A 58 -7.46 2.82 7.95
N ASP A 59 -8.44 2.05 7.49
CA ASP A 59 -8.47 1.53 6.11
C ASP A 59 -8.42 2.67 5.09
N GLU A 60 -9.18 3.75 5.31
CA GLU A 60 -9.16 4.97 4.49
C GLU A 60 -7.74 5.52 4.31
N MET A 61 -6.97 5.65 5.41
CA MET A 61 -5.59 6.15 5.35
C MET A 61 -4.70 5.24 4.49
N VAL A 62 -4.88 3.92 4.57
CA VAL A 62 -4.10 2.96 3.78
C VAL A 62 -4.53 2.98 2.32
N VAL A 63 -5.83 3.00 2.04
CA VAL A 63 -6.42 3.08 0.69
C VAL A 63 -5.89 4.32 -0.04
N GLU A 64 -6.02 5.50 0.57
CA GLU A 64 -5.52 6.73 -0.03
C GLU A 64 -4.00 6.73 -0.20
N LYS A 65 -3.26 6.21 0.79
CA LYS A 65 -1.79 6.10 0.66
C LYS A 65 -1.43 5.24 -0.53
N VAL A 66 -2.03 4.06 -0.67
CA VAL A 66 -1.76 3.14 -1.78
C VAL A 66 -2.06 3.86 -3.09
N MET A 67 -3.26 4.41 -3.28
CA MET A 67 -3.65 5.10 -4.53
C MET A 67 -2.66 6.22 -4.92
N ARG A 68 -2.15 6.99 -3.96
CA ARG A 68 -1.15 8.05 -4.18
C ARG A 68 0.28 7.57 -4.48
N SER A 69 0.54 6.28 -4.35
CA SER A 69 1.90 5.71 -4.39
C SER A 69 2.07 4.56 -5.38
N LEU A 70 1.03 4.26 -6.16
CA LEU A 70 1.11 3.34 -7.30
C LEU A 70 1.95 3.96 -8.43
N THR A 71 2.40 3.10 -9.34
CA THR A 71 3.06 3.54 -10.57
C THR A 71 2.05 4.12 -11.57
N PRO A 72 2.47 4.95 -12.54
CA PRO A 72 1.56 5.58 -13.51
C PRO A 72 0.69 4.61 -14.31
N GLY A 73 1.11 3.34 -14.44
CA GLY A 73 0.31 2.28 -15.09
C GLY A 73 -1.05 2.00 -14.42
N PHE A 74 -1.26 2.47 -13.19
CA PHE A 74 -2.51 2.34 -12.46
C PHE A 74 -3.38 3.60 -12.46
N ASP A 75 -2.92 4.73 -13.01
CA ASP A 75 -3.64 6.01 -12.97
C ASP A 75 -5.09 5.89 -13.47
N TYR A 76 -5.30 5.14 -14.57
CA TYR A 76 -6.63 4.95 -15.14
C TYR A 76 -7.59 4.19 -14.20
N VAL A 77 -7.12 3.13 -13.55
CA VAL A 77 -7.95 2.36 -12.61
C VAL A 77 -8.19 3.14 -11.32
N VAL A 78 -7.20 3.92 -10.86
CA VAL A 78 -7.36 4.84 -9.72
C VAL A 78 -8.47 5.84 -9.99
N VAL A 79 -8.43 6.57 -11.12
CA VAL A 79 -9.48 7.53 -11.50
C VAL A 79 -10.85 6.86 -11.59
N ALA A 80 -10.93 5.65 -12.16
CA ALA A 80 -12.19 4.91 -12.25
C ALA A 80 -12.75 4.53 -10.88
N ILE A 81 -11.89 4.15 -9.92
CA ILE A 81 -12.29 3.85 -8.53
C ILE A 81 -12.78 5.12 -7.86
N GLU A 82 -12.03 6.22 -7.92
CA GLU A 82 -12.39 7.51 -7.31
C GLU A 82 -13.74 8.05 -7.82
N TYR A 83 -14.05 7.82 -9.10
CA TYR A 83 -15.32 8.27 -9.67
C TYR A 83 -16.50 7.35 -9.32
N SER A 84 -16.26 6.06 -9.09
CA SER A 84 -17.32 5.05 -8.95
C SER A 84 -17.62 4.63 -7.51
N LYS A 85 -16.72 4.86 -6.57
CA LYS A 85 -16.81 4.39 -5.19
C LYS A 85 -16.48 5.49 -4.20
N ASP A 86 -17.05 5.38 -3.00
CA ASP A 86 -16.65 6.20 -1.86
C ASP A 86 -15.41 5.59 -1.18
N THR A 87 -14.25 6.19 -1.42
CA THR A 87 -12.96 5.73 -0.90
C THR A 87 -12.86 5.83 0.63
N SER A 88 -13.67 6.68 1.27
CA SER A 88 -13.66 6.84 2.74
C SER A 88 -14.23 5.63 3.49
N THR A 89 -15.05 4.83 2.81
CA THR A 89 -15.67 3.61 3.36
C THR A 89 -15.11 2.32 2.77
N MET A 90 -14.17 2.45 1.84
CA MET A 90 -13.60 1.34 1.09
C MET A 90 -12.62 0.54 1.95
N LYS A 91 -12.75 -0.78 1.92
CA LYS A 91 -11.82 -1.67 2.62
C LYS A 91 -10.53 -1.87 1.82
N ILE A 92 -9.44 -2.18 2.54
CA ILE A 92 -8.14 -2.43 1.92
C ILE A 92 -8.21 -3.61 0.94
N GLU A 93 -8.92 -4.68 1.29
CA GLU A 93 -9.02 -5.88 0.44
C GLU A 93 -9.79 -5.60 -0.85
N GLU A 94 -10.77 -4.70 -0.81
CA GLU A 94 -11.50 -4.28 -2.00
C GLU A 94 -10.61 -3.51 -2.97
N LEU A 95 -9.72 -2.66 -2.45
CA LEU A 95 -8.75 -1.93 -3.27
C LEU A 95 -7.74 -2.89 -3.88
N GLN A 96 -7.17 -3.77 -3.05
CA GLN A 96 -6.22 -4.78 -3.51
C GLN A 96 -6.82 -5.63 -4.63
N SER A 97 -8.03 -6.14 -4.44
CA SER A 97 -8.71 -6.99 -5.43
C SER A 97 -8.94 -6.26 -6.76
N ALA A 98 -9.31 -4.98 -6.72
CA ALA A 98 -9.52 -4.17 -7.92
C ALA A 98 -8.22 -3.93 -8.70
N LEU A 99 -7.13 -3.66 -7.99
CA LEU A 99 -5.81 -3.43 -8.58
C LEU A 99 -5.20 -4.73 -9.14
N GLU A 100 -5.35 -5.85 -8.45
CA GLU A 100 -4.93 -7.18 -8.95
C GLU A 100 -5.73 -7.59 -10.20
N ALA A 101 -7.04 -7.30 -10.24
CA ALA A 101 -7.85 -7.55 -11.44
C ALA A 101 -7.39 -6.70 -12.64
N HIS A 102 -6.98 -5.46 -12.41
CA HIS A 102 -6.37 -4.60 -13.44
C HIS A 102 -5.03 -5.17 -13.92
N GLU A 103 -4.14 -5.55 -12.99
CA GLU A 103 -2.83 -6.15 -13.30
C GLU A 103 -2.99 -7.39 -14.21
N ILE A 104 -3.91 -8.31 -13.88
CA ILE A 104 -4.19 -9.51 -14.69
C ILE A 104 -4.74 -9.14 -16.08
N THR A 105 -5.63 -8.15 -16.15
CA THR A 105 -6.28 -7.74 -17.42
C THR A 105 -5.30 -7.06 -18.37
N VAL A 106 -4.35 -6.29 -17.85
CA VAL A 106 -3.30 -5.66 -18.66
C VAL A 106 -2.31 -6.71 -19.15
N LEU A 107 -1.86 -7.62 -18.27
CA LEU A 107 -0.93 -8.70 -18.64
C LEU A 107 -1.50 -9.64 -19.71
N SER A 108 -2.79 -9.98 -19.64
CA SER A 108 -3.42 -10.83 -20.67
C SER A 108 -3.45 -10.16 -22.04
N ARG A 109 -3.73 -8.86 -22.10
CA ARG A 109 -3.79 -8.08 -23.34
C ARG A 109 -2.41 -7.79 -23.94
N ASP A 110 -1.39 -7.58 -23.11
CA ASP A 110 -0.02 -7.40 -23.60
C ASP A 110 0.55 -8.69 -24.20
N SER A 111 0.21 -9.85 -23.62
CA SER A 111 0.54 -11.15 -24.22
C SER A 111 -0.11 -11.32 -25.60
N GLU A 112 -1.39 -10.97 -25.74
CA GLU A 112 -2.11 -11.03 -27.02
C GLU A 112 -1.54 -10.08 -28.07
N ARG A 113 -1.19 -8.84 -27.69
CA ARG A 113 -0.55 -7.88 -28.59
C ARG A 113 0.83 -8.33 -29.05
N SER A 114 1.65 -8.91 -28.18
CA SER A 114 2.99 -9.37 -28.57
C SER A 114 2.94 -10.52 -29.59
N VAL A 115 1.96 -11.42 -29.45
CA VAL A 115 1.71 -12.50 -30.42
C VAL A 115 1.27 -11.94 -31.76
N GLN A 116 0.39 -10.92 -31.76
CA GLN A 116 -0.06 -10.29 -33.00
C GLN A 116 1.06 -9.55 -33.74
N GLN A 117 1.97 -8.88 -33.02
CA GLN A 117 3.13 -8.21 -33.62
C GLN A 117 4.18 -9.18 -34.17
N ALA A 118 4.36 -10.35 -33.55
CA ALA A 118 5.29 -11.38 -34.02
C ALA A 118 4.80 -12.14 -35.27
N LEU A 119 3.52 -12.02 -35.61
CA LEU A 119 2.88 -12.66 -36.76
C LEU A 119 2.80 -11.75 -38.00
N GLN A 120 3.22 -10.49 -37.89
CA GLN A 120 3.38 -9.53 -39.01
C GLN A 120 4.82 -9.47 -39.50
#